data_AF-A0A0P0C472-F1
#
_entry.id   AF-A0A0P0C472-F1
#
_cell.length_a   1.000
_cell.length_b   1.000
_cell.length_c   1.000
_cell.angle_alpha   90.00
_cell.angle_beta   90.00
_cell.angle_gamma   90.00
#
_symmetry.space_group_name_H-M   'P 1'
#
loop_
_entity.id
_entity.type
_entity.pdbx_description
1 polymer ?
#
loop_
_entity_poly.entity_id
_entity_poly.type
_entity_poly.pdbx_seq_one_letter_code
_entity_poly.pdbx_strand_id
1 'polypeptide(L)'
;MKVVQLNTLLTDLEPLMQEVQVIAGGYLTEEQTIFCQKLEQVGMSLGNQPLVFYVNEKDHVIAIHYARRLDLQKSICAIDYFPDHTPEEVSKVSDKIHEVLKK
;
A
#
# COMPACT_ATOMS: atom_id res chain seq x y z
N MET A 1 4.80 -14.48 11.11
CA MET A 1 3.85 -13.44 10.68
C MET A 1 4.55 -12.09 10.59
N LYS A 2 4.66 -11.52 9.39
CA LYS A 2 5.28 -10.21 9.12
C LYS A 2 4.26 -9.11 9.34
N VAL A 3 4.64 -7.99 9.95
CA VAL A 3 3.73 -6.85 10.18
C VAL A 3 4.14 -5.70 9.27
N VAL A 4 3.21 -5.24 8.43
CA VAL A 4 3.36 -4.08 7.56
C VAL A 4 2.50 -2.95 8.12
N GLN A 5 3.13 -1.85 8.50
CA GLN A 5 2.47 -0.73 9.15
C GLN A 5 3.20 0.58 8.82
N LEU A 6 2.71 1.69 9.36
CA LEU A 6 3.42 2.97 9.27
C LEU A 6 4.87 2.85 9.78
N ASN A 7 5.78 3.60 9.15
CA ASN A 7 7.21 3.60 9.40
C ASN A 7 7.99 2.31 9.05
N THR A 8 7.33 1.24 8.60
CA THR A 8 8.03 0.11 7.96
C THR A 8 8.88 0.64 6.81
N LEU A 9 10.13 0.20 6.67
CA LEU A 9 10.99 0.65 5.59
C LEU A 9 10.53 0.01 4.28
N LEU A 10 10.60 0.76 3.18
CA LEU A 10 10.24 0.23 1.87
C LEU A 10 11.14 -0.94 1.46
N THR A 11 12.39 -0.96 1.94
CA THR A 11 13.35 -2.05 1.74
C THR A 11 12.99 -3.33 2.49
N ASP A 12 12.13 -3.24 3.50
CA ASP A 12 11.66 -4.40 4.26
C ASP A 12 10.49 -5.09 3.54
N LEU A 13 9.93 -4.48 2.48
CA LEU A 13 8.87 -5.07 1.68
C LEU A 13 9.48 -5.90 0.54
N GLU A 14 8.94 -7.09 0.33
CA GLU A 14 9.31 -7.97 -0.76
C GLU A 14 8.20 -7.99 -1.81
N PRO A 15 8.48 -8.31 -3.09
CA PRO A 15 7.44 -8.42 -4.11
C PRO A 15 6.39 -9.48 -3.78
N LEU A 16 6.74 -10.50 -3.00
CA LEU A 16 5.84 -11.52 -2.53
C LEU A 16 6.14 -11.82 -1.06
N MET A 17 5.13 -11.67 -0.21
CA MET A 17 5.22 -11.95 1.22
C MET A 17 4.11 -12.93 1.63
N GLN A 18 4.38 -13.75 2.65
CA GLN A 18 3.43 -14.72 3.19
C GLN A 18 3.14 -14.43 4.66
N GLU A 19 1.95 -14.79 5.12
CA GLU A 19 1.49 -14.61 6.49
C GLU A 19 1.73 -13.18 7.00
N VAL A 20 1.08 -12.23 6.37
CA VAL A 20 1.28 -10.79 6.59
C VAL A 20 0.09 -10.21 7.33
N GLN A 21 0.36 -9.44 8.38
CA GLN A 21 -0.61 -8.55 8.99
C GLN A 21 -0.36 -7.13 8.48
N VAL A 22 -1.33 -6.55 7.78
CA VAL A 22 -1.28 -5.16 7.31
C VAL A 22 -2.13 -4.31 8.23
N ILE A 23 -1.51 -3.32 8.87
CA ILE A 23 -2.22 -2.31 9.66
C ILE A 23 -2.43 -1.11 8.74
N ALA A 24 -3.59 -1.07 8.10
CA ALA A 24 -3.99 0.02 7.21
C ALA A 24 -4.39 1.25 8.04
N GLY A 25 -4.16 2.44 7.48
CA GLY A 25 -4.34 3.74 8.12
C GLY A 25 -3.85 4.80 7.16
N GLY A 26 -4.68 5.10 6.16
CA GLY A 26 -4.28 5.83 4.96
C GLY A 26 -4.95 7.19 4.83
N TYR A 27 -4.83 7.78 3.64
CA TYR A 27 -5.44 9.09 3.36
C TYR A 27 -6.92 8.98 2.98
N LEU A 28 -7.35 7.81 2.51
CA LEU A 28 -8.71 7.57 2.02
C LEU A 28 -9.48 6.55 2.85
N THR A 29 -8.78 5.61 3.50
CA THR A 29 -9.43 4.52 4.23
C THR A 29 -9.17 4.59 5.73
N GLU A 30 -10.18 4.21 6.51
CA GLU A 30 -10.09 4.13 7.96
C GLU A 30 -9.05 3.10 8.44
N GLU A 31 -8.60 3.27 9.69
CA GLU A 31 -7.66 2.37 10.31
C GLU A 31 -8.28 0.98 10.49
N GLN A 32 -7.60 -0.04 9.98
CA GLN A 32 -8.05 -1.43 10.13
C GLN A 32 -6.89 -2.41 9.98
N THR A 33 -7.03 -3.57 10.59
CA THR A 33 -6.07 -4.67 10.46
C THR A 33 -6.56 -5.68 9.43
N ILE A 34 -5.77 -5.92 8.39
CA ILE A 34 -6.00 -6.94 7.38
C ILE A 34 -5.00 -8.08 7.61
N PHE A 35 -5.52 -9.31 7.73
CA PHE A 35 -4.71 -10.52 7.75
C PHE A 35 -4.68 -11.11 6.35
N CYS A 36 -3.48 -11.21 5.77
CA CYS A 36 -3.24 -11.72 4.44
C CYS A 36 -2.42 -13.01 4.54
N GLN A 37 -2.88 -14.07 3.88
CA GLN A 37 -2.04 -15.27 3.70
C GLN A 37 -0.91 -14.99 2.72
N LYS A 38 -1.20 -14.18 1.70
CA LYS A 38 -0.27 -13.76 0.65
C LYS A 38 -0.44 -12.26 0.42
N LEU A 39 0.66 -11.56 0.20
CA LEU A 39 0.66 -10.17 -0.22
C LEU A 39 1.65 -10.02 -1.39
N GLU A 40 1.14 -9.70 -2.59
CA GLU A 40 1.91 -9.68 -3.84
C GLU A 40 1.89 -8.29 -4.48
N GLN A 41 3.06 -7.81 -4.86
CA GLN A 41 3.22 -6.53 -5.54
C GLN A 41 2.75 -6.66 -6.98
N VAL A 42 1.77 -5.85 -7.37
CA VAL A 42 1.17 -5.86 -8.71
C VAL A 42 1.57 -4.66 -9.56
N GLY A 43 2.11 -3.61 -8.93
CA GLY A 43 2.54 -2.44 -9.68
C GLY A 43 3.06 -1.31 -8.82
N MET A 44 3.49 -0.26 -9.50
CA MET A 44 3.86 1.01 -8.89
C MET A 44 3.36 2.16 -9.73
N SER A 45 2.90 3.22 -9.07
CA SER A 45 2.61 4.48 -9.74
C SER A 45 3.83 5.39 -9.63
N LEU A 46 4.29 5.89 -10.78
CA LEU A 46 5.40 6.83 -10.87
C LEU A 46 4.81 8.25 -11.01
N GLY A 47 5.10 9.11 -10.06
CA GLY A 47 4.58 10.48 -9.99
C GLY A 47 5.20 11.24 -8.83
N ASN A 48 4.67 12.43 -8.53
CA ASN A 48 5.14 13.26 -7.40
C ASN A 48 4.96 12.57 -6.05
N GLN A 49 3.99 11.67 -5.93
CA GLN A 49 3.75 10.82 -4.78
C GLN A 49 3.77 9.37 -5.25
N PRO A 50 4.95 8.73 -5.28
CA PRO A 50 5.05 7.39 -5.79
C PRO A 50 4.42 6.38 -4.82
N LEU A 51 3.72 5.41 -5.39
CA LEU A 51 2.94 4.40 -4.67
C LEU A 51 3.40 3.00 -5.06
N VAL A 52 3.32 2.05 -4.13
CA VAL A 52 3.43 0.62 -4.45
C VAL A 52 2.08 -0.04 -4.20
N PHE A 53 1.60 -0.82 -5.16
CA PHE A 53 0.36 -1.56 -5.05
C PHE A 53 0.66 -3.02 -4.77
N TYR A 54 -0.02 -3.54 -3.76
CA TYR A 54 -0.06 -4.94 -3.41
C TYR A 54 -1.49 -5.46 -3.53
N VAL A 55 -1.62 -6.78 -3.67
CA VAL A 55 -2.90 -7.47 -3.59
C VAL A 55 -2.79 -8.65 -2.65
N ASN A 56 -3.87 -8.94 -1.94
CA ASN A 56 -3.93 -10.10 -1.06
C ASN A 56 -4.50 -11.34 -1.78
N GLU A 57 -4.69 -12.44 -1.06
CA GLU A 57 -5.27 -13.68 -1.60
C GLU A 57 -6.73 -13.57 -2.07
N LYS A 58 -7.40 -12.44 -1.79
CA LYS A 58 -8.78 -12.15 -2.23
C LYS A 58 -8.81 -11.15 -3.40
N ASP A 59 -7.65 -10.87 -4.01
CA ASP A 59 -7.49 -9.86 -5.07
C ASP A 59 -7.82 -8.43 -4.63
N HIS A 60 -7.90 -8.16 -3.33
CA HIS A 60 -8.13 -6.82 -2.81
C HIS A 60 -6.86 -5.98 -2.90
N VAL A 61 -6.99 -4.74 -3.35
CA VAL A 61 -5.85 -3.83 -3.54
C VAL A 61 -5.45 -3.14 -2.23
N ILE A 62 -4.14 -3.13 -1.95
CA ILE A 62 -3.51 -2.39 -0.87
C ILE A 62 -2.52 -1.40 -1.50
N ALA A 63 -2.75 -0.10 -1.29
CA ALA A 63 -1.88 0.97 -1.78
C ALA A 63 -0.96 1.46 -0.65
N ILE A 64 0.35 1.33 -0.87
CA ILE A 64 1.38 1.76 0.07
C ILE A 64 1.95 3.09 -0.40
N HIS A 65 1.74 4.11 0.43
CA HIS A 65 2.36 5.42 0.29
C HIS A 65 3.65 5.44 1.08
N TYR A 66 4.71 5.98 0.50
CA TYR A 66 5.98 6.11 1.18
C TYR A 66 6.59 7.49 1.00
N ALA A 67 7.25 7.96 2.04
CA ALA A 67 7.97 9.22 2.05
C ALA A 67 9.44 9.01 2.42
N ARG A 68 10.27 9.96 2.04
CA ARG A 68 11.69 9.97 2.41
C ARG A 68 11.83 10.54 3.84
N ARG A 69 12.49 9.80 4.71
CA ARG A 69 12.90 10.22 6.05
C ARG A 69 14.13 11.14 5.99
N LEU A 70 14.50 11.74 7.12
CA LEU A 70 15.69 12.59 7.24
C LEU A 70 16.99 11.85 6.89
N ASP A 71 17.06 10.55 7.17
CA ASP A 71 18.18 9.66 6.84
C ASP A 71 18.17 9.17 5.37
N LEU A 72 17.32 9.77 4.52
CA LEU A 72 17.09 9.46 3.12
C LEU A 72 16.44 8.10 2.83
N GLN A 73 16.17 7.28 3.85
CA GLN A 73 15.44 6.03 3.69
C GLN A 73 13.97 6.30 3.37
N LYS A 74 13.34 5.40 2.61
CA LYS A 74 11.91 5.47 2.33
C LYS A 74 11.18 4.62 3.36
N SER A 75 10.17 5.19 4.01
CA SER A 75 9.29 4.46 4.92
C SER A 75 7.83 4.69 4.57
N ILE A 76 6.99 3.72 4.91
CA ILE A 76 5.54 3.81 4.74
C ILE A 76 5.01 4.99 5.57
N CYS A 77 4.23 5.86 4.94
CA CYS A 77 3.57 6.99 5.60
C CYS A 77 2.04 6.92 5.58
N ALA A 78 1.47 6.06 4.72
CA ALA A 78 0.05 5.75 4.68
C ALA A 78 -0.16 4.40 3.98
N ILE A 79 -1.21 3.68 4.38
CA ILE A 79 -1.63 2.44 3.72
C ILE A 79 -3.14 2.51 3.53
N ASP A 80 -3.60 2.49 2.28
CA ASP A 80 -5.01 2.46 1.93
C ASP A 80 -5.42 1.05 1.46
N TYR A 81 -6.59 0.59 1.88
CA TYR A 81 -7.12 -0.74 1.53
C TYR A 81 -8.44 -0.67 0.77
N PHE A 82 -8.45 -1.22 -0.44
CA PHE A 82 -9.56 -1.16 -1.39
C PHE A 82 -10.10 -2.58 -1.66
N PRO A 83 -10.99 -3.10 -0.81
CA PRO A 83 -11.55 -4.45 -0.98
C PRO A 83 -12.44 -4.57 -2.22
N ASP A 84 -13.05 -3.46 -2.66
CA ASP A 84 -13.95 -3.44 -3.80
C ASP A 84 -13.25 -3.22 -5.15
N HIS A 85 -11.91 -3.31 -5.19
CA HIS A 85 -11.11 -3.12 -6.41
C HIS A 85 -10.19 -4.31 -6.63
N THR A 86 -10.03 -4.69 -7.90
CA THR A 86 -9.18 -5.80 -8.32
C THR A 86 -7.81 -5.30 -8.84
N PRO A 87 -6.82 -6.20 -9.07
CA PRO A 87 -5.52 -5.83 -9.61
C PRO A 87 -5.60 -5.11 -10.95
N GLU A 88 -6.57 -5.47 -11.81
CA GLU A 88 -6.80 -4.83 -13.12
C GLU A 88 -7.28 -3.38 -12.97
N GLU A 89 -7.82 -3.02 -11.81
CA GLU A 89 -8.37 -1.70 -11.50
C GLU A 89 -7.40 -0.81 -10.72
N VAL A 90 -6.14 -1.23 -10.57
CA VAL A 90 -5.09 -0.44 -9.89
C VAL A 90 -4.95 0.97 -10.47
N SER A 91 -5.14 1.15 -11.79
CA SER A 91 -5.15 2.49 -12.40
C SER A 91 -6.27 3.39 -11.83
N LYS A 92 -7.48 2.84 -11.68
CA LYS A 92 -8.62 3.57 -11.07
C LYS A 92 -8.35 3.92 -9.61
N VAL A 93 -7.70 3.02 -8.86
CA VAL A 93 -7.27 3.29 -7.48
C VAL A 93 -6.22 4.40 -7.44
N SER A 94 -5.23 4.35 -8.33
CA SER A 94 -4.22 5.40 -8.48
C SER A 94 -4.86 6.75 -8.79
N ASP A 95 -5.84 6.81 -9.69
CA ASP A 95 -6.54 8.05 -10.05
C ASP A 95 -7.31 8.63 -8.85
N LYS A 96 -8.05 7.79 -8.11
CA LYS A 96 -8.74 8.20 -6.87
C LYS A 96 -7.80 8.80 -5.84
N ILE A 97 -6.63 8.18 -5.64
CA ILE A 97 -5.61 8.68 -4.73
C ILE A 97 -5.11 10.07 -5.17
N HIS A 98 -4.80 10.24 -6.46
CA HIS A 98 -4.30 11.51 -6.99
C HIS A 98 -5.33 12.64 -6.91
N GLU A 99 -6.62 12.35 -7.08
CA GLU A 99 -7.69 13.35 -6.95
C GLU A 99 -7.80 13.90 -5.52
N VAL A 100 -7.65 13.04 -4.52
CA VAL A 100 -7.71 13.44 -3.10
C VAL A 100 -6.47 14.26 -2.71
N LEU A 101 -5.27 13.84 -3.15
CA LEU A 101 -4.01 14.50 -2.77
C LEU A 101 -3.72 15.82 -3.51
N LYS A 102 -4.48 16.15 -4.55
CA LYS A 102 -4.40 17.45 -5.26
C LYS A 102 -5.16 18.59 -4.56
N LYS A 103 -6.04 18.29 -3.61
CA LYS A 103 -6.81 19.28 -2.85
C LYS A 103 -6.02 19.78 -1.65
#